data_AF-A0AAU6JGQ3-F1
#
_entry.id   AF-A0AAU6JGQ3-F1
#
_cell.length_a   1.000
_cell.length_b   1.000
_cell.length_c   1.000
_cell.angle_alpha   90.00
_cell.angle_beta   90.00
_cell.angle_gamma   90.00
#
_symmetry.space_group_name_H-M   'P 1'
#
loop_
_entity.id
_entity.type
_entity.pdbx_description
1 polymer ?
#
loop_
_entity_poly.entity_id
_entity_poly.type
_entity_poly.pdbx_seq_one_letter_code
_entity_poly.pdbx_strand_id
1 'polypeptide(L)'
;MRQEFLDRFDEIAAGTAALGGFESMDAGLTVDRAAEAVERMAEGDWVPGDSGLEAIVQRFTRPVHLVQRSTFRLPPDGRPTSAYVTARLERARRPLEQAIPSVGRIELRNHALQWAGTGWMVGPRLAVTNRHVAEVFAREARGGSGTGFAFNQSWTGKPVRADLDWYQEYQQPEESRFRVTEIVWIEPDGSHDVALLRIDATGEDGGKPPSPIELDTSGARTGNWVAVIGYPARDSRADAGDQQRIFDGVYDCKRLAGGKLTAVQGKDVVHHDATTLGGNSGSAVIDLDSGKAVALHFAGVAGQRNVAVQAAAVARIVHAHGR
;
A
#
# COMPACT_ATOMS: atom_id res chain seq x y z
N MET A 1 -3.07 -18.08 1.99
CA MET A 1 -1.61 -17.99 1.78
C MET A 1 -0.92 -19.32 2.04
N ARG A 2 -0.97 -19.92 3.24
CA ARG A 2 -0.28 -21.20 3.52
C ARG A 2 -0.70 -22.36 2.61
N GLN A 3 -2.00 -22.64 2.49
CA GLN A 3 -2.48 -23.66 1.55
C GLN A 3 -2.04 -23.35 0.11
N GLU A 4 -2.17 -22.08 -0.30
CA GLU A 4 -1.73 -21.61 -1.62
C GLU A 4 -0.21 -21.74 -1.85
N PHE A 5 0.61 -21.75 -0.79
CA PHE A 5 2.04 -22.03 -0.86
C PHE A 5 2.30 -23.53 -1.01
N LEU A 6 1.62 -24.37 -0.21
CA LEU A 6 1.73 -25.83 -0.27
C LEU A 6 1.31 -26.37 -1.64
N ASP A 7 0.18 -25.88 -2.17
CA ASP A 7 -0.34 -26.27 -3.49
C ASP A 7 0.62 -25.94 -4.65
N ARG A 8 1.67 -25.16 -4.39
CA ARG A 8 2.59 -24.61 -5.39
C ARG A 8 4.06 -24.82 -5.02
N PHE A 9 4.34 -25.70 -4.08
CA PHE A 9 5.71 -25.91 -3.61
C PHE A 9 6.66 -26.29 -4.75
N ASP A 10 6.18 -27.02 -5.76
CA ASP A 10 6.96 -27.39 -6.94
C ASP A 10 7.50 -26.18 -7.73
N GLU A 11 6.76 -25.05 -7.76
CA GLU A 11 7.23 -23.81 -8.40
C GLU A 11 8.45 -23.23 -7.67
N ILE A 12 8.48 -23.37 -6.35
CA ILE A 12 9.59 -22.94 -5.50
C ILE A 12 10.79 -23.87 -5.71
N ALA A 13 10.56 -25.18 -5.68
CA ALA A 13 11.59 -26.19 -5.92
C ALA A 13 12.25 -26.02 -7.29
N ALA A 14 11.46 -25.75 -8.34
CA ALA A 14 11.98 -25.49 -9.68
C ALA A 14 12.78 -24.18 -9.78
N GLY A 15 12.26 -23.09 -9.19
CA GLY A 15 12.95 -21.78 -9.21
C GLY A 15 14.27 -21.76 -8.44
N THR A 16 14.37 -22.56 -7.38
CA THR A 16 15.60 -22.69 -6.56
C THR A 16 16.68 -23.55 -7.23
N ALA A 17 16.29 -24.61 -7.94
CA ALA A 17 17.21 -25.37 -8.77
C ALA A 17 17.84 -24.52 -9.90
N ALA A 18 17.10 -23.57 -10.46
CA ALA A 18 17.56 -22.68 -11.52
C ALA A 18 18.59 -21.63 -11.07
N LEU A 19 18.67 -21.31 -9.77
CA LEU A 19 19.59 -20.32 -9.20
C LEU A 19 20.95 -20.91 -8.77
N GLY A 20 21.25 -22.17 -9.10
CA GLY A 20 22.55 -22.79 -8.81
C GLY A 20 22.73 -23.32 -7.39
N GLY A 21 21.62 -23.57 -6.67
CA GLY A 21 21.67 -24.04 -5.28
C GLY A 21 21.87 -22.90 -4.28
N PHE A 22 21.44 -23.13 -3.03
CA PHE A 22 21.27 -22.12 -1.97
C PHE A 22 22.56 -21.55 -1.35
N GLU A 23 23.75 -21.80 -1.92
CA GLU A 23 25.03 -21.38 -1.33
C GLU A 23 25.23 -19.85 -1.30
N SER A 24 24.45 -19.07 -2.07
CA SER A 24 24.52 -17.61 -2.07
C SER A 24 23.42 -16.91 -1.25
N MET A 25 22.59 -17.66 -0.50
CA MET A 25 21.57 -17.09 0.38
C MET A 25 22.12 -17.02 1.80
N ASP A 26 22.65 -15.85 2.19
CA ASP A 26 23.22 -15.69 3.54
C ASP A 26 22.16 -15.92 4.64
N ALA A 27 22.53 -16.84 5.52
CA ALA A 27 21.93 -17.28 6.78
C ALA A 27 20.41 -17.48 6.85
N GLY A 28 19.89 -18.63 6.37
CA GLY A 28 18.68 -19.17 7.02
C GLY A 28 17.87 -20.23 6.29
N LEU A 29 18.01 -20.41 4.97
CA LEU A 29 17.17 -21.33 4.21
C LEU A 29 18.02 -22.22 3.31
N THR A 30 18.17 -23.49 3.67
CA THR A 30 18.50 -24.55 2.70
C THR A 30 17.19 -25.08 2.10
N VAL A 31 17.25 -25.78 0.96
CA VAL A 31 16.10 -26.56 0.42
C VAL A 31 15.51 -27.42 1.54
N ASP A 32 16.37 -27.98 2.38
CA ASP A 32 16.00 -28.84 3.49
C ASP A 32 15.11 -28.11 4.50
N ARG A 33 15.36 -26.83 4.81
CA ARG A 33 14.49 -26.07 5.73
C ARG A 33 13.14 -25.71 5.14
N ALA A 34 13.08 -25.43 3.83
CA ALA A 34 11.82 -25.18 3.15
C ALA A 34 11.01 -26.48 2.98
N ALA A 35 11.69 -27.59 2.68
CA ALA A 35 11.10 -28.92 2.59
C ALA A 35 10.64 -29.42 3.97
N GLU A 36 11.46 -29.29 5.02
CA GLU A 36 11.12 -29.61 6.41
C GLU A 36 9.98 -28.73 6.91
N ALA A 37 9.94 -27.45 6.54
CA ALA A 37 8.80 -26.59 6.82
C ALA A 37 7.52 -27.07 6.12
N VAL A 38 7.61 -27.52 4.86
CA VAL A 38 6.47 -28.08 4.12
C VAL A 38 6.03 -29.42 4.69
N GLU A 39 6.96 -30.30 5.09
CA GLU A 39 6.67 -31.56 5.77
C GLU A 39 5.96 -31.29 7.11
N ARG A 40 6.51 -30.42 7.96
CA ARG A 40 5.87 -30.03 9.23
C ARG A 40 4.50 -29.37 9.05
N MET A 41 4.30 -28.62 7.96
CA MET A 41 3.00 -28.04 7.62
C MET A 41 2.01 -29.10 7.11
N ALA A 42 2.47 -30.10 6.35
CA ALA A 42 1.66 -31.21 5.87
C ALA A 42 1.28 -32.18 7.01
N GLU A 43 2.14 -32.35 8.00
CA GLU A 43 1.95 -33.20 9.18
C GLU A 43 1.11 -32.54 10.29
N GLY A 44 0.87 -31.22 10.20
CA GLY A 44 0.08 -30.46 11.19
C GLY A 44 0.86 -30.03 12.43
N ASP A 45 2.16 -30.34 12.52
CA ASP A 45 3.08 -30.00 13.62
C ASP A 45 3.69 -28.59 13.51
N TRP A 46 2.96 -27.70 12.85
CA TRP A 46 3.37 -26.33 12.60
C TRP A 46 3.08 -25.43 13.81
N VAL A 47 4.11 -24.71 14.28
CA VAL A 47 4.00 -23.75 15.39
C VAL A 47 4.03 -22.32 14.82
N PRO A 48 2.99 -21.49 15.06
CA PRO A 48 3.04 -20.07 14.76
C PRO A 48 4.16 -19.37 15.51
N GLY A 49 5.04 -18.67 14.78
CA GLY A 49 6.12 -17.85 15.37
C GLY A 49 7.50 -17.99 14.75
N ASP A 50 7.72 -18.88 13.77
CA ASP A 50 8.96 -18.87 12.99
C ASP A 50 8.89 -17.75 11.93
N SER A 51 9.29 -16.55 12.34
CA SER A 51 9.18 -15.30 11.57
C SER A 51 9.78 -15.44 10.16
N GLY A 52 10.92 -16.13 10.05
CA GLY A 52 11.61 -16.32 8.78
C GLY A 52 10.79 -17.07 7.74
N LEU A 53 10.13 -18.16 8.14
CA LEU A 53 9.30 -18.97 7.24
C LEU A 53 8.04 -18.22 6.80
N GLU A 54 7.38 -17.49 7.71
CA GLU A 54 6.18 -16.72 7.37
C GLU A 54 6.49 -15.63 6.33
N ALA A 55 7.63 -14.95 6.46
CA ALA A 55 8.08 -13.98 5.46
C ALA A 55 8.38 -14.60 4.09
N ILE A 56 8.86 -15.85 4.04
CA ILE A 56 9.10 -16.57 2.79
C ILE A 56 7.79 -16.93 2.12
N VAL A 57 6.85 -17.51 2.87
CA VAL A 57 5.50 -17.82 2.39
C VAL A 57 4.84 -16.55 1.87
N GLN A 58 4.93 -15.45 2.62
CA GLN A 58 4.38 -14.16 2.22
C GLN A 58 5.05 -13.60 0.97
N ARG A 59 6.38 -13.60 0.90
CA ARG A 59 7.11 -13.12 -0.29
C ARG A 59 6.74 -13.91 -1.54
N PHE A 60 6.65 -15.23 -1.42
CA PHE A 60 6.31 -16.08 -2.57
C PHE A 60 4.87 -15.89 -3.01
N THR A 61 3.92 -15.93 -2.07
CA THR A 61 2.48 -15.88 -2.38
C THR A 61 1.95 -14.47 -2.59
N ARG A 62 2.58 -13.43 -2.02
CA ARG A 62 2.17 -12.03 -2.10
C ARG A 62 3.39 -11.13 -2.36
N PRO A 63 4.05 -11.29 -3.53
CA PRO A 63 5.24 -10.53 -3.87
C PRO A 63 4.93 -9.03 -4.02
N VAL A 64 5.90 -8.22 -3.61
CA VAL A 64 5.83 -6.76 -3.73
C VAL A 64 6.64 -6.31 -4.95
N HIS A 65 5.96 -5.72 -5.92
CA HIS A 65 6.55 -5.23 -7.15
C HIS A 65 7.11 -3.82 -6.97
N LEU A 66 8.25 -3.56 -7.60
CA LEU A 66 8.79 -2.21 -7.76
C LEU A 66 7.95 -1.47 -8.78
N VAL A 67 7.63 -0.21 -8.51
CA VAL A 67 7.05 0.70 -9.49
C VAL A 67 8.14 1.64 -10.02
N GLN A 68 8.23 1.76 -11.34
CA GLN A 68 9.19 2.60 -12.06
C GLN A 68 8.57 3.07 -13.37
N ARG A 69 8.67 4.38 -13.65
CA ARG A 69 8.06 5.02 -14.82
C ARG A 69 6.60 4.64 -15.00
N SER A 70 5.85 4.65 -13.89
CA SER A 70 4.43 4.30 -13.84
C SER A 70 4.07 2.89 -14.29
N THR A 71 5.05 1.99 -14.38
CA THR A 71 4.85 0.56 -14.60
C THR A 71 5.38 -0.25 -13.42
N PHE A 72 4.97 -1.50 -13.29
CA PHE A 72 5.42 -2.39 -12.22
C PHE A 72 6.17 -3.60 -12.75
N ARG A 73 7.18 -4.04 -11.99
CA ARG A 73 7.96 -5.24 -12.25
C ARG A 73 8.38 -5.92 -10.94
N LEU A 74 8.65 -7.22 -11.01
CA LEU A 74 9.29 -7.91 -9.90
C LEU A 74 10.67 -7.31 -9.60
N PRO A 75 11.12 -7.31 -8.34
CA PRO A 75 12.50 -6.98 -8.02
C PRO A 75 13.49 -7.86 -8.80
N PRO A 76 14.59 -7.32 -9.34
CA PRO A 76 15.57 -8.07 -10.12
C PRO A 76 16.53 -8.88 -9.24
N ASP A 77 16.04 -9.48 -8.16
CA ASP A 77 16.83 -10.25 -7.18
C ASP A 77 16.87 -11.76 -7.48
N GLY A 78 16.18 -12.19 -8.54
CA GLY A 78 16.14 -13.58 -8.98
C GLY A 78 15.34 -14.51 -8.08
N ARG A 79 14.74 -14.03 -6.98
CA ARG A 79 14.03 -14.91 -6.03
C ARG A 79 12.70 -15.40 -6.63
N PRO A 80 12.32 -16.67 -6.41
CA PRO A 80 11.07 -17.21 -6.94
C PRO A 80 9.86 -16.49 -6.34
N THR A 81 8.84 -16.26 -7.17
CA THR A 81 7.54 -15.73 -6.79
C THR A 81 6.44 -16.51 -7.48
N SER A 82 5.24 -16.57 -6.90
CA SER A 82 4.12 -17.31 -7.48
C SER A 82 3.78 -16.85 -8.90
N ALA A 83 3.96 -17.74 -9.87
CA ALA A 83 3.70 -17.45 -11.29
C ALA A 83 2.23 -17.05 -11.55
N TYR A 84 1.31 -17.60 -10.75
CA TYR A 84 -0.12 -17.25 -10.84
C TYR A 84 -0.45 -15.86 -10.33
N VAL A 85 0.17 -15.42 -9.23
CA VAL A 85 -0.06 -14.07 -8.73
C VAL A 85 0.53 -13.07 -9.71
N THR A 86 1.74 -13.33 -10.21
CA THR A 86 2.35 -12.54 -11.29
C THR A 86 1.46 -12.50 -12.53
N ALA A 87 0.98 -13.64 -13.03
CA ALA A 87 0.13 -13.70 -14.22
C ALA A 87 -1.20 -12.93 -14.05
N ARG A 88 -1.77 -12.91 -12.84
CA ARG A 88 -2.97 -12.10 -12.55
C ARG A 88 -2.69 -10.60 -12.61
N LEU A 89 -1.58 -10.16 -12.01
CA LEU A 89 -1.17 -8.76 -12.08
C LEU A 89 -0.84 -8.35 -13.52
N GLU A 90 -0.15 -9.19 -14.27
CA GLU A 90 0.16 -8.96 -15.70
C GLU A 90 -1.12 -8.86 -16.55
N ARG A 91 -2.12 -9.72 -16.31
CA ARG A 91 -3.42 -9.61 -16.97
C ARG A 91 -4.11 -8.27 -16.67
N ALA A 92 -3.93 -7.75 -15.47
CA ALA A 92 -4.45 -6.46 -15.01
C ALA A 92 -3.47 -5.29 -15.27
N ARG A 93 -2.41 -5.48 -16.07
CA ARG A 93 -1.35 -4.48 -16.23
C ARG A 93 -1.87 -3.11 -16.66
N ARG A 94 -2.69 -3.08 -17.71
CA ARG A 94 -3.23 -1.81 -18.24
C ARG A 94 -4.03 -1.01 -17.20
N PRO A 95 -5.07 -1.56 -16.52
CA PRO A 95 -5.77 -0.80 -15.50
C PRO A 95 -4.86 -0.39 -14.32
N LEU A 96 -3.89 -1.21 -13.93
CA LEU A 96 -2.93 -0.86 -12.88
C LEU A 96 -2.01 0.30 -13.30
N GLU A 97 -1.48 0.28 -14.52
CA GLU A 97 -0.66 1.37 -15.09
C GLU A 97 -1.45 2.67 -15.26
N GLN A 98 -2.78 2.61 -15.36
CA GLN A 98 -3.65 3.78 -15.31
C GLN A 98 -3.84 4.34 -13.89
N ALA A 99 -3.86 3.48 -12.87
CA ALA A 99 -4.04 3.88 -11.48
C ALA A 99 -2.74 4.38 -10.82
N ILE A 100 -1.60 3.78 -11.17
CA ILE A 100 -0.27 4.07 -10.57
C ILE A 100 0.09 5.57 -10.56
N PRO A 101 -0.11 6.35 -11.64
CA PRO A 101 0.23 7.78 -11.66
C PRO A 101 -0.61 8.62 -10.69
N SER A 102 -1.77 8.12 -10.26
CA SER A 102 -2.71 8.84 -9.43
C SER A 102 -2.57 8.56 -7.93
N VAL A 103 -1.57 7.76 -7.56
CA VAL A 103 -1.22 7.43 -6.17
C VAL A 103 0.14 8.05 -5.86
N GLY A 104 0.18 8.88 -4.82
CA GLY A 104 1.35 9.67 -4.44
C GLY A 104 1.67 9.59 -2.96
N ARG A 105 2.91 9.93 -2.60
CA ARG A 105 3.36 10.02 -1.20
C ARG A 105 3.11 11.43 -0.68
N ILE A 106 2.62 11.53 0.55
CA ILE A 106 2.41 12.82 1.20
C ILE A 106 3.74 13.25 1.85
N GLU A 107 4.44 14.14 1.17
CA GLU A 107 5.67 14.79 1.63
C GLU A 107 5.34 15.92 2.60
N LEU A 108 6.23 16.14 3.58
CA LEU A 108 6.09 17.18 4.60
C LEU A 108 7.30 18.12 4.61
N ARG A 109 7.03 19.40 4.79
CA ARG A 109 8.03 20.46 5.02
C ARG A 109 7.70 21.19 6.33
N ASN A 110 8.74 21.70 6.98
CA ASN A 110 8.66 22.28 8.33
C ASN A 110 8.14 21.29 9.40
N HIS A 111 8.40 20.00 9.21
CA HIS A 111 8.01 18.94 10.12
C HIS A 111 9.21 18.02 10.41
N ALA A 112 9.17 17.28 11.52
CA ALA A 112 10.25 16.35 11.88
C ALA A 112 10.27 15.12 10.97
N LEU A 113 9.10 14.66 10.54
CA LEU A 113 8.95 13.64 9.50
C LEU A 113 9.09 14.27 8.12
N GLN A 114 9.76 13.58 7.20
CA GLN A 114 9.88 13.99 5.80
C GLN A 114 8.60 13.71 4.99
N TRP A 115 7.81 12.72 5.42
CA TRP A 115 6.57 12.31 4.77
C TRP A 115 5.64 11.63 5.80
N ALA A 116 4.35 11.50 5.47
CA ALA A 116 3.31 11.06 6.41
C ALA A 116 2.60 9.74 6.03
N GLY A 117 2.43 9.49 4.73
CA GLY A 117 1.69 8.34 4.23
C GLY A 117 1.40 8.44 2.74
N THR A 118 0.36 7.74 2.30
CA THR A 118 -0.07 7.68 0.90
C THR A 118 -1.37 8.45 0.70
N GLY A 119 -1.55 9.05 -0.48
CA GLY A 119 -2.83 9.61 -0.91
C GLY A 119 -3.04 9.44 -2.41
N TRP A 120 -4.28 9.57 -2.87
CA TRP A 120 -4.59 9.37 -4.28
C TRP A 120 -5.82 10.16 -4.75
N MET A 121 -5.88 10.43 -6.05
CA MET A 121 -6.89 11.28 -6.65
C MET A 121 -8.27 10.61 -6.69
N VAL A 122 -9.29 11.26 -6.12
CA VAL A 122 -10.72 10.82 -6.12
C VAL A 122 -11.64 11.79 -6.86
N GLY A 123 -11.14 12.98 -7.21
CA GLY A 123 -11.87 13.97 -7.99
C GLY A 123 -10.93 15.06 -8.52
N PRO A 124 -11.44 16.03 -9.30
CA PRO A 124 -10.63 17.13 -9.80
C PRO A 124 -9.96 17.88 -8.64
N ARG A 125 -8.62 17.84 -8.58
CA ARG A 125 -7.80 18.42 -7.49
C ARG A 125 -8.13 17.90 -6.09
N LEU A 126 -8.89 16.82 -5.97
CA LEU A 126 -9.31 16.24 -4.70
C LEU A 126 -8.63 14.88 -4.52
N ALA A 127 -7.85 14.78 -3.46
CA ALA A 127 -7.18 13.55 -3.06
C ALA A 127 -7.78 13.02 -1.75
N VAL A 128 -7.75 11.70 -1.59
CA VAL A 128 -8.10 11.02 -0.35
C VAL A 128 -6.85 10.45 0.31
N THR A 129 -6.83 10.43 1.64
CA THR A 129 -5.87 9.70 2.47
C THR A 129 -6.58 9.25 3.75
N ASN A 130 -5.86 8.64 4.69
CA ASN A 130 -6.43 8.37 6.00
C ASN A 130 -6.48 9.61 6.89
N ARG A 131 -7.44 9.64 7.81
CA ARG A 131 -7.53 10.68 8.83
C ARG A 131 -6.26 10.76 9.66
N HIS A 132 -5.76 9.63 10.17
CA HIS A 132 -4.55 9.65 10.99
C HIS A 132 -3.30 10.12 10.23
N VAL A 133 -3.26 9.95 8.90
CA VAL A 133 -2.19 10.49 8.05
C VAL A 133 -2.33 12.02 7.96
N ALA A 134 -3.54 12.54 7.76
CA ALA A 134 -3.80 13.98 7.75
C ALA A 134 -3.51 14.66 9.08
N GLU A 135 -3.85 14.02 10.21
CA GLU A 135 -3.63 14.51 11.58
C GLU A 135 -2.14 14.75 11.91
N VAL A 136 -1.21 14.10 11.19
CA VAL A 136 0.23 14.38 11.31
C VAL A 136 0.53 15.86 10.99
N PHE A 137 -0.14 16.43 9.98
CA PHE A 137 0.17 17.76 9.46
C PHE A 137 -1.00 18.75 9.52
N ALA A 138 -2.17 18.33 9.99
CA ALA A 138 -3.36 19.13 10.11
C ALA A 138 -4.10 18.87 11.43
N ARG A 139 -5.00 19.77 11.77
CA ARG A 139 -5.89 19.69 12.93
C ARG A 139 -7.19 20.42 12.67
N GLU A 140 -8.19 20.16 13.50
CA GLU A 140 -9.36 21.04 13.58
C GLU A 140 -8.96 22.45 14.03
N ALA A 141 -9.50 23.47 13.36
CA ALA A 141 -9.28 24.86 13.72
C ALA A 141 -10.11 25.20 14.96
N ARG A 142 -9.47 25.72 16.02
CA ARG A 142 -10.17 26.20 17.22
C ARG A 142 -10.64 27.65 17.02
N GLY A 143 -11.93 27.86 16.75
CA GLY A 143 -12.58 29.17 16.92
C GLY A 143 -13.73 29.50 15.95
N GLY A 144 -14.92 29.75 16.50
CA GLY A 144 -15.97 30.61 15.92
C GLY A 144 -16.90 29.99 14.86
N SER A 145 -17.87 29.17 15.28
CA SER A 145 -19.05 28.70 14.51
C SER A 145 -18.86 27.96 13.18
N GLY A 146 -17.63 27.79 12.70
CA GLY A 146 -17.32 27.03 11.48
C GLY A 146 -16.65 25.69 11.77
N THR A 147 -17.04 24.65 11.04
CA THR A 147 -16.28 23.40 10.87
C THR A 147 -15.12 23.69 9.93
N GLY A 148 -13.92 23.96 10.45
CA GLY A 148 -12.75 24.27 9.64
C GLY A 148 -11.51 23.48 10.08
N PHE A 149 -10.60 23.25 9.14
CA PHE A 149 -9.32 22.57 9.38
C PHE A 149 -8.15 23.52 9.10
N ALA A 150 -7.05 23.32 9.81
CA ALA A 150 -5.84 24.12 9.65
C ALA A 150 -4.59 23.23 9.64
N PHE A 151 -3.57 23.65 8.89
CA PHE A 151 -2.26 23.02 8.96
C PHE A 151 -1.64 23.22 10.35
N ASN A 152 -0.93 22.20 10.82
CA ASN A 152 -0.16 22.27 12.05
C ASN A 152 0.94 23.33 11.95
N GLN A 153 1.43 23.78 13.11
CA GLN A 153 2.58 24.67 13.19
C GLN A 153 3.79 23.88 13.67
N SER A 154 4.94 24.15 13.08
CA SER A 154 6.22 23.64 13.56
C SER A 154 6.57 24.27 14.91
N TRP A 155 7.57 23.70 15.59
CA TRP A 155 8.19 24.29 16.79
C TRP A 155 8.74 25.71 16.60
N THR A 156 9.01 26.12 15.34
CA THR A 156 9.49 27.46 14.97
C THR A 156 8.35 28.40 14.57
N GLY A 157 7.10 28.00 14.77
CA GLY A 157 5.90 28.78 14.43
C GLY A 157 5.59 28.85 12.94
N LYS A 158 6.35 28.16 12.07
CA LYS A 158 6.06 28.09 10.63
C LYS A 158 4.95 27.06 10.37
N PRO A 159 3.99 27.33 9.46
CA PRO A 159 3.03 26.31 9.06
C PRO A 159 3.73 25.09 8.46
N VAL A 160 3.28 23.91 8.88
CA VAL A 160 3.60 22.65 8.20
C VAL A 160 3.03 22.73 6.80
N ARG A 161 3.81 22.22 5.86
CA ARG A 161 3.53 22.25 4.44
C ARG A 161 3.47 20.81 3.96
N ALA A 162 2.38 20.43 3.30
CA ALA A 162 2.23 19.11 2.72
C ALA A 162 2.18 19.19 1.18
N ASP A 163 2.77 18.20 0.52
CA ASP A 163 2.80 18.06 -0.94
C ASP A 163 2.50 16.59 -1.29
N LEU A 164 1.71 16.32 -2.34
CA LEU A 164 1.57 14.98 -2.90
C LEU A 164 2.59 14.81 -4.02
N ASP A 165 3.51 13.86 -3.84
CA ASP A 165 4.51 13.48 -4.84
C ASP A 165 4.09 12.19 -5.56
N TRP A 166 3.75 12.30 -6.85
CA TRP A 166 3.23 11.19 -7.63
C TRP A 166 4.27 10.19 -8.08
N TYR A 167 5.57 10.50 -8.00
CA TYR A 167 6.60 9.56 -8.43
C TYR A 167 7.14 8.85 -7.21
N GLN A 168 8.17 9.36 -6.54
CA GLN A 168 8.87 8.65 -5.45
C GLN A 168 9.02 7.14 -5.77
N GLU A 169 9.39 6.85 -7.02
CA GLU A 169 9.48 5.52 -7.60
C GLU A 169 10.92 5.00 -7.47
N TYR A 170 11.11 3.68 -7.56
CA TYR A 170 12.44 3.10 -7.35
C TYR A 170 13.43 3.60 -8.41
N GLN A 171 14.59 4.11 -7.99
CA GLN A 171 15.63 4.65 -8.88
C GLN A 171 15.09 5.67 -9.91
N GLN A 172 14.12 6.48 -9.50
CA GLN A 172 13.58 7.57 -10.31
C GLN A 172 13.82 8.91 -9.60
N PRO A 173 14.77 9.74 -10.10
CA PRO A 173 15.09 11.02 -9.47
C PRO A 173 14.03 12.10 -9.72
N GLU A 174 13.16 11.94 -10.72
CA GLU A 174 12.10 12.88 -11.01
C GLU A 174 11.03 12.90 -9.92
N GLU A 175 10.58 14.09 -9.57
CA GLU A 175 9.53 14.34 -8.58
C GLU A 175 8.35 15.00 -9.30
N SER A 176 7.13 14.69 -8.89
CA SER A 176 5.93 15.37 -9.40
C SER A 176 5.08 15.80 -8.23
N ARG A 177 5.44 16.95 -7.66
CA ARG A 177 4.88 17.47 -6.40
C ARG A 177 3.78 18.47 -6.62
N PHE A 178 2.69 18.26 -5.90
CA PHE A 178 1.52 19.13 -5.88
C PHE A 178 1.23 19.55 -4.45
N ARG A 179 1.28 20.85 -4.18
CA ARG A 179 0.97 21.43 -2.87
C ARG A 179 -0.43 21.05 -2.45
N VAL A 180 -0.58 20.56 -1.22
CA VAL A 180 -1.87 20.49 -0.54
C VAL A 180 -2.24 21.92 -0.12
N THR A 181 -3.27 22.48 -0.74
CA THR A 181 -3.72 23.86 -0.52
C THR A 181 -4.76 23.96 0.58
N GLU A 182 -5.51 22.88 0.82
CA GLU A 182 -6.63 22.86 1.75
C GLU A 182 -6.80 21.47 2.35
N ILE A 183 -7.12 21.43 3.64
CA ILE A 183 -7.64 20.25 4.31
C ILE A 183 -9.16 20.33 4.20
N VAL A 184 -9.72 19.64 3.22
CA VAL A 184 -11.15 19.74 2.88
C VAL A 184 -11.99 19.10 3.97
N TRP A 185 -11.56 17.93 4.45
CA TRP A 185 -12.26 17.19 5.48
C TRP A 185 -11.31 16.25 6.22
N ILE A 186 -11.55 16.09 7.52
CA ILE A 186 -11.02 15.01 8.32
C ILE A 186 -12.23 14.42 9.04
N GLU A 187 -12.49 13.12 8.85
CA GLU A 187 -13.55 12.43 9.60
C GLU A 187 -13.33 12.57 11.12
N PRO A 188 -14.38 12.59 11.95
CA PRO A 188 -14.22 12.63 13.40
C PRO A 188 -13.72 11.30 13.96
N ASP A 189 -13.18 11.34 15.19
CA ASP A 189 -12.82 10.15 15.94
C ASP A 189 -14.01 9.19 16.08
N GLY A 190 -13.75 7.89 15.97
CA GLY A 190 -14.78 6.83 16.00
C GLY A 190 -15.55 6.64 14.69
N SER A 191 -15.30 7.47 13.67
CA SER A 191 -15.79 7.27 12.30
C SER A 191 -14.76 6.55 11.41
N HIS A 192 -14.99 6.53 10.09
CA HIS A 192 -14.05 5.98 9.10
C HIS A 192 -12.73 6.76 9.12
N ASP A 193 -11.62 6.05 8.91
CA ASP A 193 -10.29 6.65 8.89
C ASP A 193 -10.01 7.28 7.52
N VAL A 194 -10.67 8.40 7.23
CA VAL A 194 -10.66 9.08 5.93
C VAL A 194 -10.46 10.58 6.10
N ALA A 195 -9.62 11.16 5.24
CA ALA A 195 -9.49 12.59 5.07
C ALA A 195 -9.44 12.96 3.58
N LEU A 196 -9.90 14.17 3.28
CA LEU A 196 -9.91 14.75 1.93
C LEU A 196 -8.99 15.96 1.89
N LEU A 197 -8.17 16.02 0.86
CA LEU A 197 -7.16 17.04 0.64
C LEU A 197 -7.41 17.70 -0.71
N ARG A 198 -7.31 19.03 -0.78
CA ARG A 198 -7.27 19.75 -2.05
C ARG A 198 -5.83 20.03 -2.43
N ILE A 199 -5.47 19.76 -3.66
CA ILE A 199 -4.15 20.08 -4.21
C ILE A 199 -4.18 21.25 -5.19
N ASP A 200 -3.02 21.80 -5.48
CA ASP A 200 -2.85 22.80 -6.52
C ASP A 200 -3.25 22.29 -7.92
N ALA A 201 -3.59 23.23 -8.79
CA ALA A 201 -4.00 22.91 -10.17
C ALA A 201 -2.81 22.61 -11.09
N THR A 202 -1.60 22.90 -10.64
CA THR A 202 -0.34 22.74 -11.38
C THR A 202 0.75 22.29 -10.41
N GLY A 203 1.55 21.32 -10.83
CA GLY A 203 2.67 20.81 -10.04
C GLY A 203 3.85 21.78 -10.01
N GLU A 204 4.81 21.53 -9.12
CA GLU A 204 6.08 22.28 -9.06
C GLU A 204 6.87 22.20 -10.39
N ASP A 205 6.65 21.13 -11.17
CA ASP A 205 7.20 20.87 -12.50
C ASP A 205 6.40 21.52 -13.66
N GLY A 206 5.30 22.22 -13.35
CA GLY A 206 4.38 22.76 -14.37
C GLY A 206 3.38 21.74 -14.92
N GLY A 207 3.38 20.50 -14.42
CA GLY A 207 2.49 19.42 -14.83
C GLY A 207 1.05 19.61 -14.37
N LYS A 208 0.12 18.86 -15.00
CA LYS A 208 -1.28 18.80 -14.57
C LYS A 208 -1.48 17.67 -13.55
N PRO A 209 -2.44 17.78 -12.62
CA PRO A 209 -2.74 16.71 -11.69
C PRO A 209 -3.12 15.41 -12.42
N PRO A 210 -2.80 14.23 -11.85
CA PRO A 210 -3.25 12.96 -12.38
C PRO A 210 -4.78 12.85 -12.45
N SER A 211 -5.25 11.93 -13.29
CA SER A 211 -6.68 11.65 -13.40
C SER A 211 -7.20 10.96 -12.13
N PRO A 212 -8.41 11.25 -11.65
CA PRO A 212 -9.00 10.52 -10.53
C PRO A 212 -9.12 9.01 -10.80
N ILE A 213 -8.90 8.22 -9.75
CA ILE A 213 -9.22 6.80 -9.76
C ILE A 213 -10.71 6.66 -9.44
N GLU A 214 -11.44 5.96 -10.30
CA GLU A 214 -12.87 5.75 -10.08
C GLU A 214 -13.11 4.85 -8.85
N LEU A 215 -14.09 5.21 -8.03
CA LEU A 215 -14.51 4.45 -6.85
C LEU A 215 -15.50 3.35 -7.25
N ASP A 216 -15.22 2.10 -6.89
CA ASP A 216 -16.19 1.01 -7.04
C ASP A 216 -17.18 1.01 -5.87
N THR A 217 -18.37 1.54 -6.13
CA THR A 217 -19.47 1.61 -5.15
C THR A 217 -20.41 0.40 -5.24
N SER A 218 -20.17 -0.55 -6.15
CA SER A 218 -21.01 -1.74 -6.33
C SER A 218 -20.87 -2.77 -5.19
N GLY A 219 -19.81 -2.63 -4.39
CA GLY A 219 -19.57 -3.44 -3.21
C GLY A 219 -18.45 -4.46 -3.40
N ALA A 220 -17.51 -4.44 -2.46
CA ALA A 220 -16.41 -5.39 -2.41
C ALA A 220 -16.90 -6.82 -2.14
N ARG A 221 -16.21 -7.81 -2.72
CA ARG A 221 -16.52 -9.23 -2.53
C ARG A 221 -15.30 -9.99 -2.04
N THR A 222 -15.49 -10.83 -1.03
CA THR A 222 -14.45 -11.77 -0.57
C THR A 222 -13.98 -12.63 -1.73
N GLY A 223 -12.67 -12.81 -1.85
CA GLY A 223 -12.02 -13.58 -2.92
C GLY A 223 -11.65 -12.77 -4.16
N ASN A 224 -12.18 -11.54 -4.33
CA ASN A 224 -11.74 -10.66 -5.40
C ASN A 224 -10.23 -10.39 -5.29
N TRP A 225 -9.57 -10.41 -6.44
CA TRP A 225 -8.17 -10.05 -6.53
C TRP A 225 -8.01 -8.54 -6.60
N VAL A 226 -7.05 -8.05 -5.84
CA VAL A 226 -6.73 -6.63 -5.73
C VAL A 226 -5.23 -6.39 -5.83
N ALA A 227 -4.85 -5.17 -6.15
CA ALA A 227 -3.51 -4.64 -5.94
C ALA A 227 -3.57 -3.46 -4.97
N VAL A 228 -2.63 -3.40 -4.02
CA VAL A 228 -2.41 -2.25 -3.16
C VAL A 228 -1.26 -1.44 -3.76
N ILE A 229 -1.51 -0.16 -4.02
CA ILE A 229 -0.50 0.77 -4.53
C ILE A 229 -0.21 1.78 -3.41
N GLY A 230 1.05 1.86 -2.98
CA GLY A 230 1.43 2.69 -1.84
C GLY A 230 2.92 2.76 -1.59
N TYR A 231 3.29 3.32 -0.44
CA TYR A 231 4.67 3.65 -0.07
C TYR A 231 5.09 2.93 1.22
N PRO A 232 5.40 1.62 1.16
CA PRO A 232 5.92 0.90 2.32
C PRO A 232 7.24 1.51 2.81
N ALA A 233 7.25 1.88 4.08
CA ALA A 233 8.38 2.32 4.86
C ALA A 233 9.05 1.16 5.57
N ARG A 234 10.32 1.35 5.92
CA ARG A 234 10.95 0.51 6.94
C ARG A 234 10.28 0.76 8.29
N ASP A 235 9.83 -0.29 8.94
CA ASP A 235 9.10 -0.23 10.21
C ASP A 235 9.92 -0.87 11.33
N SER A 236 10.37 -0.08 12.30
CA SER A 236 11.14 -0.58 13.45
C SER A 236 10.34 -1.48 14.38
N ARG A 237 9.00 -1.51 14.24
CA ARG A 237 8.10 -2.36 15.04
C ARG A 237 7.96 -3.77 14.46
N ALA A 238 8.35 -3.99 13.20
CA ALA A 238 8.31 -5.28 12.53
C ALA A 238 9.69 -5.95 12.50
N ASP A 239 9.74 -7.27 12.28
CA ASP A 239 11.00 -8.01 12.21
C ASP A 239 11.87 -7.50 11.04
N ALA A 240 13.13 -7.18 11.32
CA ALA A 240 14.02 -6.59 10.33
C ALA A 240 14.44 -7.61 9.25
N GLY A 241 14.57 -8.88 9.62
CA GLY A 241 14.90 -9.96 8.70
C GLY A 241 13.76 -10.24 7.72
N ASP A 242 12.52 -10.22 8.20
CA ASP A 242 11.32 -10.40 7.38
C ASP A 242 11.15 -9.27 6.38
N GLN A 243 11.30 -8.03 6.84
CA GLN A 243 11.26 -6.86 5.96
C GLN A 243 12.33 -6.93 4.88
N GLN A 244 13.57 -7.28 5.26
CA GLN A 244 14.66 -7.47 4.31
C GLN A 244 14.32 -8.57 3.31
N ARG A 245 13.82 -9.72 3.80
CA ARG A 245 13.42 -10.85 2.95
C ARG A 245 12.35 -10.43 1.96
N ILE A 246 11.29 -9.74 2.39
CA ILE A 246 10.12 -9.42 1.56
C ILE A 246 10.36 -8.26 0.60
N PHE A 247 11.03 -7.19 1.07
CA PHE A 247 11.18 -5.94 0.31
C PHE A 247 12.55 -5.77 -0.33
N ASP A 248 13.48 -6.71 -0.11
CA ASP A 248 14.85 -6.69 -0.62
C ASP A 248 15.65 -5.46 -0.16
N GLY A 249 15.37 -4.99 1.06
CA GLY A 249 16.03 -3.81 1.63
C GLY A 249 15.67 -2.47 0.95
N VAL A 250 14.74 -2.48 0.00
CA VAL A 250 14.31 -1.29 -0.73
C VAL A 250 12.98 -0.80 -0.15
N TYR A 251 13.01 0.34 0.54
CA TYR A 251 11.85 0.95 1.20
C TYR A 251 11.61 2.36 0.68
N ASP A 252 10.60 3.04 1.22
CA ASP A 252 10.33 4.46 1.02
C ASP A 252 10.18 4.84 -0.47
N CYS A 253 9.67 3.91 -1.28
CA CYS A 253 9.36 4.12 -2.69
C CYS A 253 8.03 3.46 -3.03
N LYS A 254 7.43 3.91 -4.14
CA LYS A 254 6.16 3.38 -4.61
C LYS A 254 6.28 1.89 -4.93
N ARG A 255 5.36 1.10 -4.39
CA ARG A 255 5.25 -0.34 -4.61
C ARG A 255 3.84 -0.72 -5.04
N LEU A 256 3.76 -1.88 -5.67
CA LEU A 256 2.50 -2.54 -6.00
C LEU A 256 2.50 -3.96 -5.42
N ALA A 257 1.56 -4.25 -4.53
CA ALA A 257 1.42 -5.56 -3.90
C ALA A 257 0.09 -6.21 -4.28
N GLY A 258 0.14 -7.38 -4.93
CA GLY A 258 -1.05 -8.16 -5.26
C GLY A 258 -1.58 -8.93 -4.04
N GLY A 259 -2.89 -9.10 -3.96
CA GLY A 259 -3.54 -9.94 -2.95
C GLY A 259 -5.02 -10.15 -3.22
N LYS A 260 -5.75 -10.64 -2.22
CA LYS A 260 -7.19 -10.86 -2.26
C LYS A 260 -7.88 -10.11 -1.14
N LEU A 261 -9.13 -9.73 -1.38
CA LEU A 261 -10.05 -9.42 -0.30
C LEU A 261 -10.36 -10.71 0.47
N THR A 262 -10.12 -10.73 1.78
CA THR A 262 -10.27 -11.92 2.63
C THR A 262 -11.54 -11.90 3.47
N ALA A 263 -12.11 -10.71 3.69
CA ALA A 263 -13.39 -10.55 4.36
C ALA A 263 -14.04 -9.22 3.99
N VAL A 264 -15.36 -9.16 4.10
CA VAL A 264 -16.17 -7.95 4.02
C VAL A 264 -16.92 -7.83 5.35
N GLN A 265 -16.74 -6.72 6.06
CA GLN A 265 -17.35 -6.47 7.36
C GLN A 265 -18.35 -5.33 7.25
N GLY A 266 -19.64 -5.68 7.24
CA GLY A 266 -20.71 -4.72 7.04
C GLY A 266 -20.58 -3.98 5.70
N LYS A 267 -20.91 -2.69 5.69
CA LYS A 267 -20.91 -1.85 4.49
C LYS A 267 -19.64 -1.00 4.31
N ASP A 268 -18.75 -1.04 5.29
CA ASP A 268 -17.74 0.00 5.46
C ASP A 268 -16.31 -0.51 5.55
N VAL A 269 -16.08 -1.76 5.95
CA VAL A 269 -14.73 -2.31 6.14
C VAL A 269 -14.52 -3.56 5.29
N VAL A 270 -13.34 -3.69 4.73
CA VAL A 270 -12.86 -4.92 4.08
C VAL A 270 -11.50 -5.30 4.62
N HIS A 271 -11.19 -6.60 4.56
CA HIS A 271 -9.87 -7.12 4.84
C HIS A 271 -9.19 -7.58 3.56
N HIS A 272 -7.86 -7.52 3.51
CA HIS A 272 -7.07 -8.09 2.43
C HIS A 272 -5.78 -8.74 2.91
N ASP A 273 -5.15 -9.53 2.05
CA ASP A 273 -3.88 -10.22 2.34
C ASP A 273 -2.68 -9.72 1.52
N ALA A 274 -2.83 -8.66 0.72
CA ALA A 274 -1.70 -8.02 0.04
C ALA A 274 -0.65 -7.55 1.05
N THR A 275 0.63 -7.72 0.72
CA THR A 275 1.76 -7.39 1.59
C THR A 275 1.92 -5.87 1.79
N THR A 276 1.94 -5.42 3.04
CA THR A 276 2.09 -4.01 3.44
C THR A 276 3.07 -3.88 4.62
N LEU A 277 3.55 -2.66 4.82
CA LEU A 277 4.30 -2.18 6.00
C LEU A 277 3.76 -0.80 6.42
N GLY A 278 4.37 -0.22 7.46
CA GLY A 278 4.21 1.22 7.76
C GLY A 278 4.34 2.07 6.49
N GLY A 279 3.68 3.23 6.44
CA GLY A 279 3.66 4.09 5.25
C GLY A 279 2.62 3.72 4.17
N ASN A 280 2.08 2.48 4.17
CA ASN A 280 0.94 2.13 3.30
C ASN A 280 -0.38 2.74 3.77
N SER A 281 -0.46 3.37 4.93
CA SER A 281 -1.66 4.12 5.33
C SER A 281 -2.05 5.11 4.23
N GLY A 282 -3.29 4.98 3.75
CA GLY A 282 -3.88 5.79 2.69
C GLY A 282 -3.71 5.20 1.29
N SER A 283 -3.15 3.99 1.18
CA SER A 283 -2.94 3.32 -0.11
C SER A 283 -4.25 2.99 -0.80
N ALA A 284 -4.23 3.09 -2.13
CA ALA A 284 -5.35 2.67 -2.96
C ALA A 284 -5.38 1.14 -3.07
N VAL A 285 -6.54 0.55 -2.82
CA VAL A 285 -6.80 -0.88 -3.08
C VAL A 285 -7.60 -0.98 -4.37
N ILE A 286 -6.95 -1.45 -5.43
CA ILE A 286 -7.49 -1.50 -6.81
C ILE A 286 -7.96 -2.91 -7.13
N ASP A 287 -9.19 -3.05 -7.61
CA ASP A 287 -9.71 -4.32 -8.12
C ASP A 287 -9.10 -4.65 -9.49
N LEU A 288 -8.58 -5.86 -9.63
CA LEU A 288 -7.82 -6.24 -10.83
C LEU A 288 -8.69 -6.39 -12.08
N ASP A 289 -9.98 -6.66 -11.92
CA ASP A 289 -10.89 -6.88 -13.05
C ASP A 289 -11.42 -5.55 -13.60
N SER A 290 -11.76 -4.61 -12.72
CA SER A 290 -12.36 -3.32 -13.08
C SER A 290 -11.35 -2.18 -13.20
N GLY A 291 -10.20 -2.26 -12.54
CA GLY A 291 -9.24 -1.17 -12.42
C GLY A 291 -9.69 -0.03 -11.48
N LYS A 292 -10.81 -0.20 -10.79
CA LYS A 292 -11.38 0.80 -9.88
C LYS A 292 -10.86 0.60 -8.46
N ALA A 293 -10.85 1.68 -7.67
CA ALA A 293 -10.53 1.59 -6.26
C ALA A 293 -11.72 0.98 -5.51
N VAL A 294 -11.51 -0.15 -4.84
CA VAL A 294 -12.50 -0.83 -3.99
C VAL A 294 -12.36 -0.48 -2.52
N ALA A 295 -11.19 0.02 -2.09
CA ALA A 295 -10.95 0.39 -0.70
C ALA A 295 -9.78 1.38 -0.51
N LEU A 296 -9.73 2.00 0.67
CA LEU A 296 -8.63 2.81 1.20
C LEU A 296 -7.97 2.05 2.36
N HIS A 297 -6.73 1.58 2.17
CA HIS A 297 -5.98 0.87 3.22
C HIS A 297 -5.67 1.79 4.39
N PHE A 298 -5.82 1.31 5.63
CA PHE A 298 -5.53 2.13 6.82
C PHE A 298 -4.77 1.45 7.95
N ALA A 299 -4.84 0.12 8.09
CA ALA A 299 -4.06 -0.58 9.11
C ALA A 299 -3.84 -2.05 8.75
N GLY A 300 -2.98 -2.70 9.52
CA GLY A 300 -2.70 -4.12 9.41
C GLY A 300 -2.21 -4.72 10.71
N VAL A 301 -2.41 -6.03 10.85
CA VAL A 301 -1.77 -6.88 11.84
C VAL A 301 -0.89 -7.85 11.09
N ALA A 302 0.43 -7.74 11.29
CA ALA A 302 1.43 -8.55 10.60
C ALA A 302 1.11 -10.06 10.70
N GLY A 303 1.24 -10.77 9.59
CA GLY A 303 0.93 -12.20 9.50
C GLY A 303 -0.56 -12.58 9.60
N GLN A 304 -1.46 -11.62 9.84
CA GLN A 304 -2.89 -11.92 10.05
C GLN A 304 -3.80 -11.29 8.98
N ARG A 305 -3.90 -9.96 8.97
CA ARG A 305 -4.85 -9.26 8.10
C ARG A 305 -4.47 -7.80 7.91
N ASN A 306 -4.78 -7.27 6.74
CA ASN A 306 -4.86 -5.84 6.49
C ASN A 306 -6.32 -5.39 6.44
N VAL A 307 -6.59 -4.17 6.87
CA VAL A 307 -7.92 -3.57 6.94
C VAL A 307 -7.98 -2.28 6.11
N ALA A 308 -9.10 -2.08 5.43
CA ALA A 308 -9.34 -0.95 4.55
C ALA A 308 -10.79 -0.46 4.64
N VAL A 309 -11.00 0.85 4.45
CA VAL A 309 -12.32 1.47 4.34
C VAL A 309 -12.87 1.21 2.94
N GLN A 310 -14.09 0.70 2.80
CA GLN A 310 -14.71 0.42 1.51
C GLN A 310 -14.90 1.70 0.68
N ALA A 311 -14.71 1.59 -0.64
CA ALA A 311 -14.87 2.69 -1.57
C ALA A 311 -16.28 3.30 -1.54
N ALA A 312 -17.31 2.52 -1.22
CA ALA A 312 -18.67 3.02 -1.01
C ALA A 312 -18.76 4.02 0.17
N ALA A 313 -18.00 3.82 1.25
CA ALA A 313 -17.93 4.77 2.36
C ALA A 313 -17.15 6.02 1.97
N VAL A 314 -15.99 5.84 1.32
CA VAL A 314 -15.19 6.95 0.75
C VAL A 314 -16.03 7.81 -0.19
N ALA A 315 -16.83 7.20 -1.08
CA ALA A 315 -17.68 7.90 -2.02
C ALA A 315 -18.74 8.77 -1.32
N ARG A 316 -19.32 8.30 -0.20
CA ARG A 316 -20.27 9.09 0.60
C ARG A 316 -19.60 10.31 1.21
N ILE A 317 -18.39 10.15 1.74
CA ILE A 317 -17.60 11.25 2.34
C ILE A 317 -17.20 12.27 1.26
N VAL A 318 -16.72 11.80 0.10
CA VAL A 318 -16.42 12.65 -1.06
C VAL A 318 -17.66 13.41 -1.52
N HIS A 319 -18.82 12.75 -1.59
CA HIS A 319 -20.07 13.42 -1.97
C HIS A 319 -20.50 14.50 -0.97
N ALA A 320 -20.36 14.22 0.33
CA ALA A 320 -20.77 15.11 1.40
C ALA A 320 -19.83 16.32 1.55
N HIS A 321 -18.52 16.13 1.39
CA HIS A 321 -17.51 17.13 1.78
C HIS A 321 -16.57 17.56 0.65
N GLY A 322 -16.47 16.81 -0.45
CA GLY A 322 -15.45 17.02 -1.50
C GLY A 322 -15.69 18.18 -2.46
N ARG A 323 -16.61 19.10 -2.18
CA ARG A 323 -16.93 20.24 -3.06
C ARG A 323 -15.91 21.36 -2.84
#